data_AF-A0A7Y7LXB5-F1
#
_entry.id   AF-A0A7Y7LXB5-F1
#
_cell.length_a   1.000
_cell.length_b   1.000
_cell.length_c   1.000
_cell.angle_alpha   90.00
_cell.angle_beta   90.00
_cell.angle_gamma   90.00
#
_symmetry.space_group_name_H-M   'P 1'
#
loop_
_entity.id
_entity.type
_entity.pdbx_description
1 polymer ?
#
loop_
_entity_poly.entity_id
_entity_poly.type
_entity_poly.pdbx_seq_one_letter_code
_entity_poly.pdbx_strand_id
1 'polypeptide(L)'
;MEIDRQLIVDYLNNRGAHDKAVRAGTELPPIVDTDRESGLLGELDVQPEDLAGGHPPGPAGQGVVRDMDALDVQPEDLAGGHPPGPAGLGVVGDPDD
;
A
#
# COMPACT_ATOMS: atom_id res chain seq x y z
N MET A 1 4.51 18.24 -26.90
CA MET A 1 3.79 18.80 -25.72
C MET A 1 4.71 18.65 -24.53
N GLU A 2 4.79 19.63 -23.63
CA GLU A 2 5.71 19.60 -22.48
C GLU A 2 4.94 19.31 -21.18
N ILE A 3 5.40 18.31 -20.42
CA ILE A 3 4.78 17.86 -19.18
C ILE A 3 5.84 17.78 -18.09
N ASP A 4 5.46 18.10 -16.86
CA ASP A 4 6.37 17.96 -15.72
C ASP A 4 6.62 16.48 -15.41
N ARG A 5 7.89 16.12 -15.18
CA ARG A 5 8.28 14.77 -14.77
C ARG A 5 7.52 14.27 -13.57
N GLN A 6 7.23 15.14 -12.59
CA GLN A 6 6.48 14.75 -11.40
C GLN A 6 5.09 14.23 -11.74
N LEU A 7 4.45 14.78 -12.78
CA LEU A 7 3.13 14.34 -13.23
C LEU A 7 3.20 12.92 -13.81
N ILE A 8 4.28 12.59 -14.53
CA ILE A 8 4.53 11.24 -15.06
C ILE A 8 4.80 10.25 -13.92
N VAL A 9 5.62 10.64 -12.95
CA VAL A 9 5.93 9.82 -11.77
C VAL A 9 4.67 9.55 -10.96
N ASP A 10 3.84 10.57 -10.72
CA ASP A 10 2.58 10.46 -10.00
C ASP A 10 1.59 9.54 -10.73
N TYR A 11 1.46 9.71 -12.04
CA TYR A 11 0.66 8.83 -12.89
C TYR A 11 1.10 7.36 -12.78
N LEU A 12 2.41 7.10 -12.88
CA LEU A 12 2.98 5.76 -12.76
C LEU A 12 2.74 5.16 -11.37
N ASN A 13 2.87 5.97 -10.30
CA ASN A 13 2.57 5.54 -8.94
C ASN A 13 1.09 5.19 -8.76
N ASN A 14 0.19 6.02 -9.29
CA ASN A 14 -1.26 5.80 -9.21
C ASN A 14 -1.69 4.52 -9.96
N ARG A 15 -0.98 4.16 -11.04
CA ARG A 15 -1.20 2.91 -11.79
C ARG A 15 -0.63 1.67 -11.09
N GLY A 16 0.15 1.83 -10.02
CA GLY A 16 0.87 0.75 -9.35
C GLY A 16 2.21 0.39 -10.01
N ALA A 17 2.69 1.18 -10.96
CA ALA A 17 3.96 1.00 -11.65
C ALA A 17 5.12 1.71 -10.92
N HIS A 18 5.32 1.39 -9.64
CA HIS A 18 6.32 2.05 -8.77
C HIS A 18 7.75 1.97 -9.34
N ASP A 19 8.18 0.83 -9.89
CA ASP A 19 9.51 0.68 -10.50
C ASP A 19 9.73 1.66 -11.67
N LYS A 20 8.70 1.83 -12.50
CA LYS A 20 8.74 2.77 -13.62
C LYS A 20 8.72 4.22 -13.13
N ALA A 21 8.00 4.51 -12.06
CA ALA A 21 7.96 5.84 -11.45
C ALA A 21 9.34 6.27 -10.91
N VAL A 22 10.06 5.37 -10.24
CA VAL A 22 11.43 5.62 -9.77
C VAL A 22 12.37 5.88 -10.94
N ARG A 23 12.26 5.07 -12.00
CA ARG A 23 13.05 5.19 -13.22
C ARG A 23 12.77 6.51 -13.93
N ALA A 24 11.51 6.86 -14.12
CA ALA A 24 11.06 8.13 -14.68
C ALA A 24 11.62 9.32 -13.89
N GLY A 25 11.61 9.26 -12.56
CA GLY A 25 12.17 10.29 -11.69
C GLY A 25 13.69 10.49 -11.79
N THR A 26 14.41 9.54 -12.40
CA THR A 26 15.88 9.60 -12.53
C THR A 26 16.33 9.82 -13.97
N GLU A 27 15.67 9.16 -14.92
CA GLU A 27 16.05 9.19 -16.34
C GLU A 27 15.38 10.33 -17.11
N LEU A 28 14.18 10.76 -16.71
CA LEU A 28 13.51 11.85 -17.41
C LEU A 28 14.01 13.23 -16.95
N PRO A 29 14.12 14.19 -17.87
CA PRO A 29 14.35 15.59 -17.55
C PRO A 29 13.19 16.19 -16.74
N PRO A 30 13.38 17.32 -16.03
CA PRO A 30 12.32 17.95 -15.25
C PRO A 30 11.11 18.34 -16.11
N ILE A 31 11.35 18.78 -17.35
CA ILE A 31 10.32 19.05 -18.36
C ILE A 31 10.49 17.99 -19.43
N VAL A 32 9.47 17.15 -19.60
CA VAL A 32 9.45 16.05 -20.56
C VAL A 32 8.67 16.49 -21.79
N ASP A 33 9.36 16.56 -22.93
CA ASP A 33 8.71 16.81 -24.21
C ASP A 33 8.21 15.49 -24.77
N THR A 34 6.90 15.28 -24.71
CA THR A 34 6.21 14.07 -25.20
C THR A 34 6.44 13.74 -26.67
N ASP A 35 6.83 14.73 -27.49
CA ASP A 35 7.17 14.52 -28.90
C ASP A 35 8.61 14.00 -29.04
N ARG A 36 9.56 14.62 -28.34
CA ARG A 36 10.99 14.27 -28.39
C ARG A 36 11.35 13.04 -27.57
N GLU A 37 10.70 12.87 -26.42
CA GLU A 37 10.92 11.80 -25.44
C GLU A 37 9.89 10.67 -25.62
N SER A 38 9.18 10.65 -26.76
CA SER A 38 8.20 9.62 -27.10
C SER A 38 8.74 8.19 -26.97
N GLY A 39 10.03 7.97 -27.25
CA GLY A 39 10.71 6.70 -27.01
C GLY A 39 10.79 6.32 -25.51
N LEU A 40 11.29 7.24 -24.68
CA LEU A 40 11.43 7.03 -23.23
C LEU A 40 10.06 6.88 -22.54
N LEU A 41 9.07 7.67 -22.95
CA LEU A 41 7.69 7.54 -22.49
C LEU A 41 7.09 6.19 -22.89
N GLY A 42 7.38 5.72 -24.10
CA GLY A 42 7.00 4.39 -24.57
C GLY A 42 7.58 3.25 -23.72
N GLU A 43 8.86 3.35 -23.32
CA GLU A 43 9.48 2.37 -22.41
C GLU A 43 8.82 2.35 -21.03
N LEU A 44 8.35 3.51 -20.57
CA LEU A 44 7.61 3.64 -19.32
C LEU A 44 6.12 3.25 -19.46
N ASP A 45 5.67 2.91 -20.67
CA ASP A 45 4.26 2.64 -21.01
C ASP A 45 3.34 3.83 -20.66
N VAL A 46 3.85 5.04 -20.87
CA VAL A 46 3.15 6.30 -20.63
C VAL A 46 2.79 6.93 -21.96
N GLN A 47 1.51 7.25 -22.16
CA GLN A 47 1.03 7.94 -23.35
C GLN A 47 0.69 9.41 -23.00
N PRO A 48 1.05 10.38 -23.84
CA PRO A 48 0.73 11.79 -23.61
C PRO A 48 -0.77 12.04 -23.52
N GLU A 49 -1.60 11.25 -24.23
CA GLU A 49 -3.06 11.33 -24.12
C GLU A 49 -3.59 10.96 -22.74
N ASP A 50 -2.91 10.03 -22.05
CA ASP A 50 -3.30 9.60 -20.71
C ASP A 50 -3.01 10.68 -19.67
N LEU A 51 -1.84 11.33 -19.80
CA LEU A 51 -1.44 12.47 -18.98
C LEU A 51 -2.31 13.71 -19.21
N ALA A 52 -2.75 13.93 -20.45
CA ALA A 52 -3.65 15.04 -20.81
C ALA A 52 -5.12 14.76 -20.41
N GLY A 53 -5.49 13.50 -20.21
CA GLY A 53 -6.85 13.02 -19.96
C GLY A 53 -7.39 13.30 -18.55
N GLY A 54 -6.59 13.90 -17.66
CA GLY A 54 -7.06 14.36 -16.36
C GLY A 54 -7.58 13.22 -15.50
N HIS A 55 -6.68 12.39 -14.96
CA HIS A 55 -6.98 11.83 -13.66
C HIS A 55 -6.88 13.01 -12.67
N PRO A 56 -7.99 13.51 -12.09
CA PRO A 56 -7.86 14.44 -10.98
C PRO A 56 -6.97 13.79 -9.93
N PRO A 57 -6.21 14.56 -9.13
CA PRO A 57 -5.61 14.03 -7.91
C PRO A 57 -6.76 13.65 -6.98
N GLY A 58 -7.33 12.46 -7.20
CA GLY A 58 -8.14 11.78 -6.21
C GLY A 58 -7.21 11.58 -5.03
N PRO A 59 -7.67 11.85 -3.80
CA PRO A 59 -6.83 11.61 -2.63
C PRO A 59 -6.45 10.14 -2.68
N ALA A 60 -5.17 9.84 -2.96
CA ALA A 60 -4.66 8.49 -2.91
C ALA A 60 -4.91 8.01 -1.49
N GLY A 61 -5.92 7.16 -1.41
CA GLY A 61 -6.32 6.47 -0.21
C GLY A 61 -5.11 5.72 0.32
N GLN A 62 -4.99 5.79 1.64
CA GLN A 62 -4.35 4.78 2.46
C GLN A 62 -4.62 3.38 1.89
N GLY A 63 -3.57 2.66 1.49
CA GLY A 63 -3.71 1.23 1.19
C GLY A 63 -2.65 0.69 0.23
N VAL A 64 -1.41 0.50 0.71
CA VAL A 64 -0.63 -0.74 0.57
C VAL A 64 0.66 -0.64 1.41
N VAL A 65 0.52 -0.82 2.73
CA VAL A 65 1.48 -1.65 3.48
C VAL A 65 0.68 -2.78 4.11
N ARG A 66 0.23 -3.69 3.26
CA ARG A 66 -0.26 -4.99 3.70
C ARG A 66 0.65 -6.01 3.06
N ASP A 67 1.26 -6.79 3.94
CA ASP A 67 1.96 -8.04 3.67
C ASP A 67 3.44 -7.91 3.25
N MET A 68 4.31 -7.63 4.23
CA MET A 68 5.68 -8.11 4.18
C MET A 68 6.11 -8.64 5.56
N ASP A 69 6.21 -9.96 5.64
CA ASP A 69 7.04 -10.74 6.56
C ASP A 69 7.19 -10.24 8.00
N ALA A 70 6.24 -10.62 8.84
CA ALA A 70 6.52 -10.88 10.25
C ALA A 70 6.02 -12.28 10.57
N LEU A 71 6.98 -13.20 10.62
CA LEU A 71 7.00 -14.48 11.32
C LEU A 71 5.73 -14.81 12.11
N ASP A 72 5.15 -15.95 11.77
CA ASP A 72 4.28 -16.76 12.63
C ASP A 72 4.94 -16.94 14.02
N VAL A 73 4.63 -16.04 14.94
CA VAL A 73 4.86 -16.17 16.38
C VAL A 73 3.55 -15.76 17.04
N GLN A 74 2.80 -16.77 17.49
CA GLN A 74 1.63 -16.58 18.35
C GLN A 74 2.09 -16.13 19.74
N PRO A 75 1.68 -14.96 20.27
CA PRO A 75 1.94 -14.56 21.63
C PRO A 75 0.65 -14.68 22.46
N GLU A 76 0.18 -15.90 22.73
CA GLU A 76 -1.05 -16.12 23.52
C GLU A 76 -0.86 -16.99 24.77
N ASP A 77 0.37 -17.19 25.25
CA ASP A 77 0.57 -17.91 26.52
C ASP A 77 1.63 -17.23 27.39
N LEU A 78 1.29 -17.03 28.67
CA LEU A 78 2.05 -16.35 29.74
C LEU A 78 1.96 -14.81 29.80
N ALA A 79 0.86 -14.29 30.32
CA ALA A 79 0.87 -13.64 31.65
C ALA A 79 -0.42 -12.83 31.95
N GLY A 80 -1.14 -13.25 32.99
CA GLY A 80 -1.72 -12.33 33.97
C GLY A 80 -2.94 -11.51 33.57
N GLY A 81 -4.13 -12.04 33.83
CA GLY A 81 -5.35 -11.24 33.88
C GLY A 81 -6.50 -12.00 34.52
N HIS A 82 -6.65 -11.89 35.84
CA HIS A 82 -7.88 -12.21 36.55
C HIS A 82 -9.05 -11.39 35.96
N PRO A 83 -10.20 -12.01 35.61
CA PRO A 83 -11.49 -11.36 35.76
C PRO A 83 -12.24 -11.93 36.98
N PRO A 84 -12.79 -11.08 37.86
CA PRO A 84 -13.67 -11.51 38.93
C PRO A 84 -15.11 -11.66 38.39
N GLY A 85 -15.79 -12.75 38.76
CA GLY A 85 -17.20 -12.93 38.45
C GLY A 85 -17.84 -14.02 39.30
N PRO A 86 -19.02 -13.82 39.91
CA PRO A 86 -19.38 -14.47 41.16
C PRO A 86 -20.33 -15.67 41.00
N ALA A 87 -20.27 -16.55 42.00
CA ALA A 87 -21.35 -17.34 42.58
C ALA A 87 -22.33 -18.09 41.64
N GLY A 88 -22.15 -19.40 41.58
CA GLY A 88 -23.20 -20.40 41.29
C GLY A 88 -22.77 -21.70 41.96
N LEU A 89 -23.15 -22.04 43.19
CA LEU A 89 -24.44 -22.61 43.63
C LEU A 89 -24.72 -24.00 43.03
N GLY A 90 -24.70 -25.02 43.89
CA GLY A 90 -25.08 -26.42 43.63
C GLY A 90 -23.86 -27.34 43.51
N VAL A 91 -23.76 -28.52 44.09
CA VAL A 91 -24.73 -29.40 44.76
C VAL A 91 -23.88 -30.50 45.45
N VAL A 92 -23.99 -30.67 46.76
CA VAL A 92 -24.41 -31.90 47.47
C VAL A 92 -23.98 -33.24 46.84
N GLY A 93 -23.24 -34.05 47.61
CA GLY A 93 -23.12 -35.51 47.48
C GLY A 93 -21.72 -36.03 47.81
N ASP A 94 -21.39 -36.33 49.08
CA ASP A 94 -21.38 -37.65 49.76
C ASP A 94 -20.07 -38.47 49.47
N PRO A 95 -19.75 -39.58 50.18
CA PRO A 95 -18.49 -39.81 50.91
C PRO A 95 -17.72 -41.07 50.40
N ASP A 96 -16.70 -41.53 51.15
CA ASP A 96 -16.09 -42.89 51.12
C ASP A 96 -14.92 -43.15 50.13
N ASP A 97 -13.68 -43.12 50.64
CA ASP A 97 -12.71 -44.25 50.76
C ASP A 97 -11.42 -43.76 51.46
#